data_AF-A0A2S2P9L8-F1
#
_entry.id   AF-A0A2S2P9L8-F1
#
_cell.length_a   1.000
_cell.length_b   1.000
_cell.length_c   1.000
_cell.angle_alpha   90.00
_cell.angle_beta   90.00
_cell.angle_gamma   90.00
#
_symmetry.space_group_name_H-M   'P 1'
#
loop_
_entity.id
_entity.type
_entity.pdbx_description
1 polymer ?
#
loop_
_entity_poly.entity_id
_entity_poly.type
_entity_poly.pdbx_seq_one_letter_code
_entity_poly.pdbx_strand_id
1 'polypeptide(L)'
;TIVNSWLLHKRIQKQKSDNNNILPLMEFREQLALSLCKLGENNTPKRGRPSNDIETGIIKKGKLGTRQKEMAPPKAIRTDKYDHWPITGQKKTRCKKPGCKGFTFSKCEKCNVSLCCGKGLE
;
A
#
# COMPACT_ATOMS: atom_id res chain seq x y z
N THR A 1 -23.66 15.82 13.56
CA THR A 1 -23.14 16.22 14.89
C THR A 1 -22.99 14.99 15.78
N ILE A 2 -21.94 14.94 16.62
CA ILE A 2 -21.55 13.78 17.45
C ILE A 2 -22.69 13.30 18.37
N VAL A 3 -23.50 14.23 18.89
CA VAL A 3 -24.63 13.92 19.79
C VAL A 3 -25.74 13.17 19.04
N ASN A 4 -26.06 13.56 17.81
CA ASN A 4 -27.09 12.90 17.01
C ASN A 4 -26.67 11.46 16.64
N SER A 5 -25.39 11.25 16.32
CA SER A 5 -24.86 9.90 16.09
C SER A 5 -24.93 9.01 17.34
N TRP A 6 -24.71 9.57 18.54
CA TRP A 6 -24.85 8.81 19.78
C TRP A 6 -26.31 8.46 20.12
N LEU A 7 -27.25 9.38 19.88
CA LEU A 7 -28.68 9.11 20.03
C LEU A 7 -29.15 8.01 19.06
N LEU A 8 -28.64 8.03 17.82
CA LEU A 8 -28.89 6.99 16.84
C LEU A 8 -28.31 5.63 17.28
N HIS A 9 -27.05 5.62 17.75
CA HIS A 9 -26.41 4.42 18.30
C HIS A 9 -27.25 3.80 19.43
N LYS A 10 -27.71 4.61 20.38
CA LYS A 10 -28.61 4.18 21.46
C LYS A 10 -29.92 3.57 20.94
N ARG A 11 -30.53 4.17 19.92
CA ARG A 11 -31.77 3.65 19.34
C ARG A 11 -31.56 2.28 18.70
N ILE A 12 -30.50 2.13 17.91
CA ILE A 12 -30.15 0.86 17.25
C ILE A 12 -29.87 -0.22 18.29
N GLN A 13 -29.14 0.13 19.35
CA GLN A 13 -28.77 -0.80 20.40
C GLN A 13 -29.99 -1.31 21.19
N LYS A 14 -30.96 -0.43 21.44
CA LYS A 14 -32.27 -0.80 22.02
C LYS A 14 -33.09 -1.72 21.12
N GLN A 15 -33.08 -1.50 19.81
CA GLN A 15 -33.78 -2.36 18.84
C GLN A 15 -33.20 -3.77 18.77
N LYS A 16 -31.91 -3.93 19.07
CA LYS A 16 -31.23 -5.23 19.10
C LYS A 16 -31.41 -5.97 20.44
N SER A 17 -32.17 -5.42 21.38
CA SER A 17 -32.33 -5.95 22.75
C SER A 17 -31.02 -6.08 23.55
N ASP A 18 -29.92 -5.53 23.04
CA ASP A 18 -28.59 -5.59 23.64
C ASP A 18 -28.34 -4.33 24.48
N ASN A 19 -29.11 -4.15 25.55
CA ASN A 19 -28.99 -2.97 26.43
C ASN A 19 -27.62 -2.87 27.13
N ASN A 20 -26.87 -3.97 27.20
CA ASN A 20 -25.56 -4.04 27.83
C ASN A 20 -24.46 -3.31 27.03
N ASN A 21 -24.68 -3.07 25.73
CA ASN A 21 -23.68 -2.47 24.83
C ASN A 21 -23.92 -0.97 24.58
N ILE A 22 -24.73 -0.30 25.41
CA ILE A 22 -24.95 1.14 25.29
C ILE A 22 -23.78 1.90 25.92
N LEU A 23 -22.88 2.37 25.07
CA LEU A 23 -21.73 3.17 25.49
C LEU A 23 -22.16 4.53 26.08
N PRO A 24 -21.57 4.96 27.21
CA PRO A 24 -21.70 6.33 27.69
C PRO A 24 -21.12 7.32 26.66
N LEU A 25 -21.58 8.58 26.69
CA LEU A 25 -21.25 9.57 25.66
C LEU A 25 -19.73 9.81 25.52
N MET A 26 -18.99 9.75 26.63
CA MET A 26 -17.54 9.94 26.65
C MET A 26 -16.83 8.81 25.89
N GLU A 27 -17.18 7.56 26.19
CA GLU A 27 -16.58 6.39 25.55
C GLU A 27 -16.94 6.31 24.06
N PHE A 28 -18.19 6.66 23.70
CA PHE A 28 -18.59 6.76 22.30
C PHE A 28 -17.73 7.79 21.53
N ARG A 29 -17.41 8.94 22.15
CA ARG A 29 -16.54 9.95 21.55
C ARG A 29 -15.11 9.45 21.38
N GLU A 30 -14.57 8.75 22.38
CA GLU A 30 -13.24 8.17 22.32
C GLU A 30 -13.13 7.14 21.19
N GLN A 31 -14.06 6.17 21.13
CA GLN A 31 -14.08 5.16 20.07
C GLN A 31 -14.25 5.77 18.68
N LEU A 32 -15.10 6.80 18.56
CA LEU A 32 -15.30 7.52 17.31
C LEU A 32 -14.02 8.27 16.89
N ALA A 33 -13.33 8.92 17.82
CA ALA A 33 -12.05 9.59 17.55
C ALA A 33 -10.98 8.59 17.09
N LEU A 34 -10.81 7.48 17.81
CA LEU A 34 -9.86 6.42 17.45
C LEU A 34 -10.18 5.82 16.08
N SER A 35 -11.45 5.55 15.81
CA SER A 35 -11.89 5.01 14.52
C SER A 35 -11.59 5.97 13.40
N LEU A 36 -11.86 7.27 13.57
CA LEU A 36 -11.58 8.29 12.56
C LEU A 36 -10.09 8.52 12.34
N CYS A 37 -9.27 8.50 13.39
CA CYS A 37 -7.82 8.62 13.28
C CYS A 37 -7.21 7.43 12.52
N LYS A 38 -7.74 6.22 12.73
CA LYS A 38 -7.33 5.01 12.01
C LYS A 38 -7.90 4.95 10.59
N LEU A 39 -9.08 5.55 10.37
CA LEU A 39 -9.76 5.60 9.08
C LEU A 39 -9.07 6.60 8.15
N GLY A 40 -7.98 6.17 7.53
CA GLY A 40 -7.14 7.03 6.71
C GLY A 40 -5.65 6.81 6.91
N GLU A 41 -5.25 5.98 7.88
CA GLU A 41 -3.93 5.34 7.94
C GLU A 41 -3.78 4.33 6.79
N ASN A 42 -3.93 4.82 5.56
CA ASN A 42 -3.12 4.31 4.48
C ASN A 42 -1.69 4.37 4.99
N ASN A 43 -0.97 3.26 4.87
CA ASN A 43 0.43 3.11 5.21
C ASN A 43 1.28 4.05 4.32
N THR A 44 1.10 5.36 4.48
CA THR A 44 1.94 6.39 3.91
C THR A 44 3.30 6.12 4.52
N PRO A 45 4.35 5.92 3.70
CA PRO A 45 5.65 5.55 4.21
C PRO A 45 6.06 6.56 5.29
N LYS A 46 6.45 6.05 6.47
CA LYS A 46 6.95 6.89 7.58
C LYS A 46 7.92 7.92 7.00
N ARG A 47 7.63 9.20 7.23
CA ARG A 47 8.48 10.31 6.79
C ARG A 47 9.82 10.16 7.51
N GLY A 48 10.89 9.87 6.78
CA GLY A 48 12.21 9.58 7.35
C GLY A 48 13.14 8.78 6.43
N ARG A 49 14.36 8.52 6.92
CA ARG A 49 15.42 7.81 6.18
C ARG A 49 14.94 6.44 5.72
N PRO A 50 14.98 6.11 4.41
CA PRO A 50 14.61 4.79 3.96
C PRO A 50 15.56 3.74 4.56
N SER A 51 15.01 2.73 5.22
CA SER A 51 15.77 1.52 5.57
C SER A 51 16.30 0.87 4.28
N ASN A 52 17.56 0.40 4.32
CA ASN A 52 18.23 -0.31 3.22
C ASN A 52 17.78 -1.77 3.09
N ASP A 53 16.80 -2.20 3.88
CA ASP A 53 16.26 -3.54 3.81
C ASP A 53 15.57 -3.81 2.46
N ILE A 54 16.05 -4.85 1.78
CA ILE A 54 15.60 -5.30 0.46
C ILE A 54 14.08 -5.55 0.47
N GLU A 55 13.57 -6.11 1.57
CA GLU A 55 12.14 -6.39 1.73
C GLU A 55 11.31 -5.11 1.75
N THR A 56 11.78 -4.10 2.47
CA THR A 56 11.13 -2.78 2.50
C THR A 56 11.21 -2.07 1.14
N GLY A 57 12.30 -2.23 0.40
CA GLY A 57 12.47 -1.71 -0.96
C GLY A 57 11.51 -2.36 -1.97
N ILE A 58 11.23 -3.66 -1.82
CA ILE A 58 10.28 -4.40 -2.65
C ILE A 58 8.85 -3.87 -2.43
N ILE A 59 8.44 -3.71 -1.16
CA ILE A 59 7.11 -3.21 -0.77
C ILE A 59 6.91 -1.77 -1.26
N LYS A 60 7.90 -0.90 -1.04
CA LYS A 60 7.85 0.51 -1.51
C LYS A 60 7.70 0.57 -3.03
N LYS A 61 8.49 -0.21 -3.78
CA LYS A 61 8.42 -0.22 -5.26
C LYS A 61 7.15 -0.85 -5.84
N GLY A 62 6.50 -1.76 -5.10
CA GLY A 62 5.18 -2.26 -5.47
C GLY A 62 4.11 -1.19 -5.43
N LYS A 63 4.24 -0.21 -4.54
CA LYS A 63 3.28 0.89 -4.35
C LYS A 63 3.58 2.14 -5.20
N LEU A 64 4.77 2.22 -5.81
CA LEU A 64 5.20 3.34 -6.66
C LEU A 64 4.92 3.13 -8.17
N GLY A 65 4.30 2.01 -8.57
CA GLY A 65 3.79 1.84 -9.93
C GLY A 65 2.61 2.77 -10.18
N THR A 66 2.52 3.29 -11.40
CA THR A 66 1.54 4.21 -12.00
C THR A 66 0.11 4.14 -11.40
N ARG A 67 -0.69 5.19 -11.55
CA ARG A 67 -2.09 5.36 -11.03
C ARG A 67 -3.09 4.21 -11.26
N GLN A 68 -2.70 3.12 -11.92
CA GLN A 68 -3.43 1.86 -11.97
C GLN A 68 -2.64 0.82 -11.19
N LYS A 69 -3.31 0.08 -10.29
CA LYS A 69 -2.80 -1.03 -9.48
C LYS A 69 -2.06 -2.10 -10.32
N GLU A 70 -0.90 -1.79 -10.86
CA GLU A 70 0.02 -2.77 -11.41
C GLU A 70 0.68 -3.43 -10.21
N MET A 71 0.05 -4.52 -9.75
CA MET A 71 0.59 -5.34 -8.68
C MET A 71 2.01 -5.73 -9.06
N ALA A 72 2.96 -5.37 -8.19
CA ALA A 72 4.32 -5.81 -8.42
C ALA A 72 4.35 -7.35 -8.48
N PRO A 73 5.03 -7.92 -9.50
CA PRO A 73 5.15 -9.35 -9.62
C PRO A 73 5.76 -9.97 -8.35
N PRO A 74 5.41 -11.24 -8.03
CA PRO A 74 5.92 -11.98 -6.88
C PRO A 74 7.44 -11.93 -6.70
N LYS A 75 7.91 -12.02 -5.44
CA LYS A 75 9.34 -11.95 -5.06
C LYS A 75 10.20 -12.94 -5.87
N ALA A 76 9.73 -14.17 -6.02
CA ALA A 76 10.39 -15.23 -6.78
C ALA A 76 10.71 -14.84 -8.23
N ILE A 77 9.79 -14.11 -8.89
CA ILE A 77 9.94 -13.66 -10.28
C ILE A 77 10.91 -12.47 -10.39
N ARG A 78 11.01 -11.64 -9.33
CA ARG A 78 11.86 -10.44 -9.31
C ARG A 78 13.31 -10.73 -8.92
N THR A 79 13.55 -11.81 -8.19
CA THR A 79 14.88 -12.29 -7.82
C THR A 79 15.28 -13.52 -8.62
N ASP A 80 14.50 -13.84 -9.66
CA ASP A 80 14.80 -14.97 -10.51
C ASP A 80 16.18 -14.78 -11.15
N LYS A 81 17.04 -15.80 -11.04
CA LYS A 81 18.38 -15.81 -11.64
C LYS A 81 18.36 -16.33 -13.08
N TYR A 82 17.19 -16.72 -13.60
CA TYR A 82 17.03 -17.12 -15.00
C TYR A 82 16.89 -15.90 -15.93
N ASP A 83 17.37 -16.06 -17.16
CA ASP A 83 17.44 -15.00 -18.17
C ASP A 83 16.06 -14.39 -18.46
N HIS A 84 15.93 -13.09 -18.17
CA HIS A 84 14.76 -12.31 -18.56
C HIS A 84 14.82 -12.03 -20.07
N TRP A 85 13.69 -12.21 -20.77
CA TRP A 85 13.60 -11.90 -22.20
C TRP A 85 13.14 -10.44 -22.40
N PRO A 86 14.04 -9.50 -22.76
CA PRO A 86 13.70 -8.09 -22.80
C PRO A 86 12.94 -7.75 -24.08
N ILE A 87 11.74 -7.20 -23.92
CA ILE A 87 10.98 -6.57 -24.99
C ILE A 87 10.87 -5.06 -24.73
N THR A 88 10.96 -4.27 -25.79
CA THR A 88 10.84 -2.82 -25.70
C THR A 88 9.37 -2.42 -25.56
N GLY A 89 9.03 -1.84 -24.42
CA GLY A 89 7.71 -1.26 -24.16
C GLY A 89 7.61 0.19 -24.67
N GLN A 90 6.41 0.58 -25.08
CA GLN A 90 6.11 1.95 -25.53
C GLN A 90 6.15 2.99 -24.39
N LYS A 91 5.98 2.57 -23.12
CA LYS A 91 5.90 3.46 -21.95
C LYS A 91 7.18 3.40 -21.13
N LYS A 92 7.71 4.57 -20.78
CA LYS A 92 8.81 4.72 -19.81
C LYS A 92 8.30 4.38 -18.42
N THR A 93 8.87 3.34 -17.80
CA THR A 93 8.49 2.88 -16.45
C THR A 93 9.71 2.86 -15.53
N ARG A 94 9.49 2.83 -14.20
CA ARG A 94 10.59 2.75 -13.24
C ARG A 94 11.07 1.31 -13.10
N CYS A 95 12.38 1.12 -13.06
CA CYS A 95 12.97 -0.21 -12.84
C CYS A 95 12.48 -0.82 -11.52
N LYS A 96 11.97 -2.05 -11.57
CA LYS A 96 11.45 -2.78 -10.41
C LYS A 96 12.54 -3.52 -9.63
N LYS A 97 13.81 -3.55 -10.07
CA LYS A 97 14.93 -4.10 -9.30
C LYS A 97 15.10 -3.34 -7.97
N PRO A 98 15.16 -3.97 -6.78
CA PRO A 98 15.38 -3.26 -5.52
C PRO A 98 16.69 -2.44 -5.57
N GLY A 99 16.72 -1.27 -4.93
CA GLY A 99 17.89 -0.37 -4.95
C GLY A 99 18.07 0.50 -6.22
N CYS A 100 17.53 0.11 -7.38
CA CYS A 100 17.74 0.88 -8.62
C CYS A 100 16.84 2.13 -8.72
N LYS A 101 17.36 3.32 -9.01
CA LYS A 101 16.53 4.53 -9.22
C LYS A 101 16.17 4.79 -10.69
N GLY A 102 16.76 4.04 -11.63
CA GLY A 102 16.66 4.25 -13.07
C GLY A 102 15.28 4.00 -13.69
N PHE A 103 15.09 4.57 -14.88
CA PHE A 103 13.92 4.39 -15.74
C PHE A 103 14.26 3.51 -16.94
N THR A 104 13.28 2.74 -17.40
CA THR A 104 13.46 1.75 -18.47
C THR A 104 12.27 1.71 -19.40
N PHE A 105 12.56 1.42 -20.67
CA PHE A 105 11.57 1.03 -21.66
C PHE A 105 11.49 -0.50 -21.78
N SER A 106 12.50 -1.23 -21.35
CA SER A 106 12.55 -2.69 -21.39
C SER A 106 11.65 -3.30 -20.31
N LYS A 107 10.80 -4.24 -20.72
CA LYS A 107 10.02 -5.13 -19.86
C LYS A 107 10.33 -6.58 -20.23
N CYS A 108 10.29 -7.49 -19.26
CA CYS A 108 10.40 -8.92 -19.53
C CYS A 108 9.07 -9.44 -20.09
N GLU A 109 9.06 -10.16 -21.21
CA GLU A 109 7.83 -10.75 -21.78
C GLU A 109 7.27 -11.85 -20.86
N LYS A 110 8.13 -12.78 -20.43
CA LYS A 110 7.77 -13.91 -19.56
C LYS A 110 7.21 -13.46 -18.21
N CYS A 111 7.80 -12.42 -17.63
CA CYS A 111 7.56 -12.04 -16.23
C CYS A 111 6.76 -10.72 -16.08
N ASN A 112 6.53 -10.01 -17.18
CA ASN A 112 5.91 -8.68 -17.24
C ASN A 112 6.51 -7.67 -16.24
N VAL A 113 7.83 -7.73 -16.01
CA VAL A 113 8.56 -6.84 -15.08
C VAL A 113 9.43 -5.86 -15.86
N SER A 114 9.33 -4.57 -15.53
CA SER A 114 10.24 -3.55 -16.06
C SER A 114 11.60 -3.57 -15.34
N LEU A 115 12.66 -3.87 -16.08
CA LEU A 115 14.04 -4.01 -15.55
C LEU A 115 15.03 -3.23 -16.41
N CYS A 116 16.08 -2.67 -15.78
CA CYS A 116 17.13 -1.94 -16.48
C CYS A 116 18.30 -2.87 -16.78
N CYS A 117 18.91 -2.72 -17.96
CA CYS A 117 20.09 -3.50 -18.35
C CYS A 117 21.39 -3.01 -17.67
N GLY A 118 21.38 -1.84 -17.00
CA GLY A 118 22.58 -1.26 -16.36
C GLY A 118 22.68 -1.51 -14.85
N LYS A 119 23.89 -1.27 -14.31
CA LYS A 119 24.08 -1.02 -12.87
C LYS A 119 23.25 0.22 -12.55
N GLY A 120 22.22 0.07 -11.71
CA GLY A 120 21.35 1.19 -11.37
C GLY A 120 22.19 2.34 -10.82
N LEU A 121 21.87 3.58 -11.20
CA LEU A 121 22.45 4.77 -10.58
C LEU A 121 22.34 4.61 -9.05
N GLU A 122 23.47 4.46 -8.37
CA GLU A 122 23.57 4.41 -6.90
C GLU A 122 22.99 5.71 -6.30
#